data_AF-A0A7J2RB90-F1
#
_entry.id   AF-A0A7J2RB90-F1
#
_cell.length_a   1.000
_cell.length_b   1.000
_cell.length_c   1.000
_cell.angle_alpha   90.00
_cell.angle_beta   90.00
_cell.angle_gamma   90.00
#
_symmetry.space_group_name_H-M   'P 1'
#
loop_
_entity.id
_entity.type
_entity.pdbx_description
1 polymer ?
#
loop_
_entity_poly.entity_id
_entity_poly.type
_entity_poly.pdbx_seq_one_letter_code
_entity_poly.pdbx_strand_id
1 'polypeptide(L)'
;MTLILYWASDAPYTLKNIYKSVGSVLQRNWDYVHKKKVGWELPFKGDFHIDVIPGKYSSTDNTYAYLYNKESGGRFQTSIEIQVNYVKNSKRQDTIRLMKLWKKIKSVPIKTFILEHMTIEGCKGISRNTLEPQLNAVFEYLENNVTTKKISDPANSQNIISNDITAEEKNRIRRLSTKALDAESWSQVFL
;
A
#
# COMPACT_ATOMS: atom_id res chain seq x y z
N MET A 1 -10.64 4.73 1.24
CA MET A 1 -11.06 3.75 0.22
C MET A 1 -10.37 4.10 -1.09
N THR A 2 -10.11 3.12 -1.97
CA THR A 2 -9.52 3.39 -3.28
C THR A 2 -10.45 2.88 -4.38
N LEU A 3 -10.78 3.74 -5.33
CA LEU A 3 -11.52 3.47 -6.55
C LEU A 3 -10.57 3.55 -7.74
N ILE A 4 -10.64 2.56 -8.61
CA ILE A 4 -9.73 2.42 -9.75
C ILE A 4 -10.56 2.47 -11.02
N LEU A 5 -10.17 3.37 -11.94
CA LEU A 5 -10.89 3.64 -13.17
C LEU A 5 -9.95 3.40 -14.34
N TYR A 6 -10.08 2.25 -14.99
CA TYR A 6 -9.25 1.89 -16.14
C TYR A 6 -10.02 1.99 -17.44
N TRP A 7 -9.45 2.76 -18.36
CA TRP A 7 -9.86 2.78 -19.75
C TRP A 7 -9.22 1.63 -20.51
N ALA A 8 -9.88 1.21 -21.60
CA ALA A 8 -9.33 0.26 -22.55
C ALA A 8 -7.97 0.75 -23.09
N SER A 9 -7.11 -0.20 -23.45
CA SER A 9 -5.74 0.09 -23.89
C SER A 9 -5.71 0.93 -25.19
N ASP A 10 -6.71 0.77 -26.04
CA ASP A 10 -6.93 1.47 -27.31
C ASP A 10 -7.68 2.81 -27.18
N ALA A 11 -8.14 3.19 -25.98
CA ALA A 11 -8.82 4.46 -25.78
C ALA A 11 -7.95 5.64 -26.30
N PRO A 12 -8.51 6.59 -27.07
CA PRO A 12 -7.74 7.60 -27.80
C PRO A 12 -7.07 8.64 -26.88
N TYR A 13 -7.37 8.60 -25.59
CA TYR A 13 -6.85 9.53 -24.60
C TYR A 13 -5.48 9.08 -24.06
N THR A 14 -4.57 10.04 -23.93
CA THR A 14 -3.31 9.82 -23.21
C THR A 14 -3.57 9.65 -21.71
N LEU A 15 -2.65 8.98 -20.99
CA LEU A 15 -2.74 8.85 -19.52
C LEU A 15 -2.84 10.21 -18.82
N LYS A 16 -2.09 11.20 -19.31
CA LYS A 16 -2.12 12.58 -18.80
C LYS A 16 -3.49 13.22 -18.99
N ASN A 17 -4.11 13.03 -20.17
CA ASN A 17 -5.44 13.57 -20.45
C ASN A 17 -6.49 12.89 -19.58
N ILE A 18 -6.44 11.56 -19.45
CA ILE A 18 -7.33 10.81 -18.54
C ILE A 18 -7.21 11.34 -17.11
N TYR A 19 -5.98 11.45 -16.57
CA TYR A 19 -5.73 11.98 -15.23
C TYR A 19 -6.32 13.38 -15.03
N LYS A 20 -6.08 14.30 -15.99
CA LYS A 20 -6.58 15.68 -15.94
C LYS A 20 -8.11 15.76 -16.07
N SER A 21 -8.70 14.98 -16.97
CA SER A 21 -10.14 14.97 -17.18
C SER A 21 -10.89 14.44 -15.96
N VAL A 22 -10.40 13.34 -15.36
CA VAL A 22 -10.96 12.83 -14.09
C VAL A 22 -10.85 13.89 -13.00
N GLY A 23 -9.67 14.50 -12.82
CA GLY A 23 -9.50 15.60 -11.88
C GLY A 23 -10.47 16.76 -12.09
N SER A 24 -10.68 17.16 -13.35
CA SER A 24 -11.60 18.25 -13.71
C SER A 24 -13.06 17.90 -13.41
N VAL A 25 -13.47 16.64 -13.57
CA VAL A 25 -14.79 16.19 -13.16
C VAL A 25 -14.92 16.23 -11.64
N LEU A 26 -13.92 15.71 -10.91
CA LEU A 26 -13.93 15.71 -9.45
C LEU A 26 -13.98 17.13 -8.89
N GLN A 27 -13.12 18.03 -9.35
CA GLN A 27 -13.05 19.41 -8.86
C GLN A 27 -14.30 20.25 -9.17
N ARG A 28 -15.14 19.83 -10.13
CA ARG A 28 -16.44 20.47 -10.40
C ARG A 28 -17.55 20.01 -9.45
N ASN A 29 -17.40 18.84 -8.84
CA ASN A 29 -18.45 18.20 -8.04
C ASN A 29 -18.12 18.17 -6.54
N TRP A 30 -16.88 18.50 -6.15
CA TRP A 30 -16.45 18.53 -4.76
C TRP A 30 -15.66 19.81 -4.48
N ASP A 31 -15.98 20.46 -3.36
CA ASP A 31 -15.35 21.71 -2.91
C ASP A 31 -13.83 21.55 -2.71
N TYR A 32 -13.40 20.34 -2.36
CA TYR A 32 -12.01 20.05 -2.10
C TYR A 32 -11.58 18.72 -2.71
N VAL A 33 -10.52 18.76 -3.51
CA VAL A 33 -9.93 17.59 -4.15
C VAL A 33 -8.41 17.73 -4.13
N HIS A 34 -7.73 16.76 -3.54
CA HIS A 34 -6.27 16.76 -3.48
C HIS A 34 -5.65 16.00 -4.65
N LYS A 35 -4.56 16.55 -5.21
CA LYS A 35 -3.75 15.88 -6.23
C LYS A 35 -2.78 14.89 -5.56
N LYS A 36 -2.84 13.62 -5.95
CA LYS A 36 -1.87 12.57 -5.56
C LYS A 36 -0.93 12.22 -6.73
N LYS A 37 0.17 11.52 -6.42
CA LYS A 37 1.19 11.08 -7.40
C LYS A 37 0.59 10.44 -8.65
N VAL A 38 -0.38 9.54 -8.47
CA VAL A 38 -1.02 8.77 -9.55
C VAL A 38 -2.55 8.89 -9.56
N GLY A 39 -3.12 9.84 -8.82
CA GLY A 39 -4.57 9.96 -8.70
C GLY A 39 -5.01 11.24 -8.00
N TRP A 40 -6.21 11.16 -7.43
CA TRP A 40 -6.88 12.24 -6.73
C TRP A 40 -7.46 11.70 -5.43
N GLU A 41 -7.58 12.55 -4.42
CA GLU A 41 -8.21 12.20 -3.16
C GLU A 41 -9.39 13.14 -2.89
N LEU A 42 -10.52 12.53 -2.56
CA LEU A 42 -11.76 13.20 -2.17
C LEU A 42 -11.92 13.07 -0.65
N PRO A 43 -12.31 14.15 0.05
CA PRO A 43 -12.73 14.05 1.43
C PRO A 43 -14.03 13.22 1.50
N PHE A 44 -14.15 12.43 2.56
CA PHE A 44 -15.37 11.70 2.91
C PHE A 44 -15.63 11.86 4.42
N LYS A 45 -16.77 11.38 4.93
CA LYS A 45 -17.18 11.62 6.32
C LYS A 45 -16.10 11.22 7.34
N GLY A 46 -15.80 12.09 8.31
CA GLY A 46 -14.80 11.85 9.34
C GLY A 46 -13.37 11.81 8.79
N ASP A 47 -12.55 10.86 9.28
CA ASP A 47 -11.18 10.63 8.79
C ASP A 47 -11.11 9.83 7.47
N PHE A 48 -12.26 9.53 6.85
CA PHE A 48 -12.29 8.74 5.63
C PHE A 48 -12.04 9.61 4.40
N HIS A 49 -11.31 9.06 3.45
CA HIS A 49 -11.09 9.65 2.13
C HIS A 49 -11.29 8.62 1.03
N ILE A 50 -11.56 9.08 -0.18
CA ILE A 50 -11.68 8.24 -1.38
C ILE A 50 -10.59 8.62 -2.36
N ASP A 51 -9.72 7.66 -2.66
CA ASP A 51 -8.66 7.81 -3.65
C ASP A 51 -9.19 7.35 -5.01
N VAL A 52 -9.22 8.24 -5.99
CA VAL A 52 -9.59 7.93 -7.37
C VAL A 52 -8.32 7.83 -8.21
N ILE A 53 -8.04 6.62 -8.70
CA ILE A 53 -6.82 6.29 -9.45
C ILE A 53 -7.19 5.96 -10.90
N PRO A 54 -7.03 6.92 -11.83
CA PRO A 54 -7.35 6.70 -13.22
C PRO A 54 -6.14 6.15 -14.00
N GLY A 55 -6.39 5.28 -14.98
CA GLY A 55 -5.35 4.65 -15.78
C GLY A 55 -5.86 4.02 -17.07
N LYS A 56 -4.98 3.29 -17.75
CA LYS A 56 -5.32 2.47 -18.94
C LYS A 56 -4.76 1.07 -18.77
N TYR A 57 -5.50 0.06 -19.24
CA TYR A 57 -4.95 -1.27 -19.40
C TYR A 57 -3.73 -1.28 -20.33
N SER A 58 -2.79 -2.20 -20.09
CA SER A 58 -1.70 -2.45 -21.04
C SER A 58 -2.26 -3.07 -22.32
N SER A 59 -1.76 -2.66 -23.48
CA SER A 59 -2.14 -3.26 -24.76
C SER A 59 -1.59 -4.69 -24.93
N THR A 60 -0.59 -5.08 -24.14
CA THR A 60 0.07 -6.39 -24.24
C THR A 60 -0.48 -7.42 -23.26
N ASP A 61 -1.01 -6.97 -22.12
CA ASP A 61 -1.47 -7.83 -21.03
C ASP A 61 -2.41 -7.05 -20.10
N ASN A 62 -3.70 -7.38 -20.15
CA ASN A 62 -4.73 -6.71 -19.36
C ASN A 62 -4.62 -6.97 -17.84
N THR A 63 -3.73 -7.87 -17.40
CA THR A 63 -3.33 -7.99 -15.99
C THR A 63 -2.69 -6.71 -15.47
N TYR A 64 -2.05 -5.94 -16.36
CA TYR A 64 -1.37 -4.69 -16.02
C TYR A 64 -2.13 -3.47 -16.50
N ALA A 65 -1.92 -2.38 -15.78
CA ALA A 65 -2.35 -1.05 -16.17
C ALA A 65 -1.21 -0.04 -16.01
N TYR A 66 -1.32 1.04 -16.76
CA TYR A 66 -0.46 2.21 -16.63
C TYR A 66 -1.25 3.37 -16.04
N LEU A 67 -0.62 4.06 -15.09
CA LEU A 67 -1.10 5.28 -14.45
C LEU A 67 -0.24 6.46 -14.92
N TYR A 68 -0.80 7.67 -14.90
CA TYR A 68 0.00 8.88 -15.06
C TYR A 68 0.70 9.23 -13.74
N ASN A 69 2.02 9.40 -13.76
CA ASN A 69 2.75 9.93 -12.61
C ASN A 69 2.89 11.44 -12.77
N LYS A 70 2.19 12.22 -11.93
CA LYS A 70 2.21 13.69 -12.02
C LYS A 70 3.57 14.30 -11.67
N GLU A 71 4.39 13.59 -10.89
CA GLU A 71 5.67 14.09 -10.40
C GLU A 71 6.75 13.94 -11.47
N SER A 72 6.79 12.79 -12.17
CA SER A 72 7.75 12.58 -13.26
C SER A 72 7.21 12.95 -14.65
N GLY A 73 5.90 13.14 -14.79
CA GLY A 73 5.24 13.31 -16.09
C GLY A 73 5.17 12.04 -16.95
N GLY A 74 5.68 10.92 -16.45
CA GLY A 74 5.73 9.63 -17.16
C GLY A 74 4.58 8.67 -16.82
N ARG A 75 4.75 7.41 -17.23
CA ARG A 75 3.84 6.31 -16.88
C ARG A 75 4.36 5.51 -15.69
N PHE A 76 3.44 5.00 -14.87
CA PHE A 76 3.72 4.08 -13.77
C PHE A 76 2.94 2.79 -14.01
N GLN A 77 3.62 1.66 -14.15
CA GLN A 77 2.98 0.35 -14.34
C GLN A 77 2.59 -0.27 -13.00
N THR A 78 1.40 -0.87 -12.94
CA THR A 78 0.87 -1.58 -11.77
C THR A 78 -0.07 -2.72 -12.18
N SER A 79 -0.46 -3.55 -11.22
CA SER A 79 -1.48 -4.59 -11.38
C SER A 79 -2.21 -4.79 -10.06
N ILE A 80 -3.50 -4.47 -10.07
CA ILE A 80 -4.37 -4.64 -8.90
C ILE A 80 -4.68 -6.10 -8.68
N GLU A 81 -4.83 -6.86 -9.77
CA GLU A 81 -5.02 -8.30 -9.70
C GLU A 81 -3.84 -8.97 -9.00
N ILE A 82 -2.60 -8.65 -9.39
CA ILE A 82 -1.40 -9.22 -8.74
C ILE A 82 -1.37 -8.84 -7.25
N GLN A 83 -1.64 -7.58 -6.90
CA GLN A 83 -1.61 -7.14 -5.51
C GLN A 83 -2.69 -7.83 -4.66
N VAL A 84 -3.92 -7.90 -5.16
CA VAL A 84 -5.04 -8.59 -4.50
C VAL A 84 -4.74 -10.08 -4.36
N ASN A 85 -4.25 -10.73 -5.42
CA ASN A 85 -3.90 -12.15 -5.39
C ASN A 85 -2.71 -12.42 -4.46
N TYR A 86 -1.71 -11.54 -4.41
CA TYR A 86 -0.59 -11.65 -3.48
C TYR A 86 -1.07 -11.67 -2.02
N VAL A 87 -1.96 -10.76 -1.65
CA VAL A 87 -2.58 -10.76 -0.31
C VAL A 87 -3.49 -11.97 -0.11
N LYS A 88 -4.37 -12.27 -1.06
CA LYS A 88 -5.36 -13.36 -0.94
C LYS A 88 -4.68 -14.73 -0.81
N ASN A 89 -3.69 -15.00 -1.64
CA ASN A 89 -2.99 -16.28 -1.71
C ASN A 89 -2.04 -16.49 -0.52
N SER A 90 -1.63 -15.41 0.16
CA SER A 90 -0.85 -15.54 1.40
C SER A 90 -1.61 -16.32 2.49
N LYS A 91 -2.94 -16.22 2.49
CA LYS A 91 -3.82 -16.69 3.57
C LYS A 91 -3.45 -16.08 4.93
N ARG A 92 -3.02 -14.81 4.95
CA ARG A 92 -2.59 -14.04 6.14
C ARG A 92 -3.49 -12.84 6.44
N GLN A 93 -4.73 -12.83 5.94
CA GLN A 93 -5.63 -11.66 6.01
C GLN A 93 -5.87 -11.20 7.45
N ASP A 94 -5.98 -12.11 8.41
CA ASP A 94 -6.22 -11.77 9.81
C ASP A 94 -5.00 -11.12 10.47
N THR A 95 -3.81 -11.70 10.26
CA THR A 95 -2.54 -11.08 10.69
C THR A 95 -2.36 -9.71 10.06
N ILE A 96 -2.65 -9.56 8.77
CA ILE A 96 -2.60 -8.27 8.06
C ILE A 96 -3.57 -7.26 8.67
N ARG A 97 -4.80 -7.65 9.03
CA ARG A 97 -5.78 -6.77 9.69
C ARG A 97 -5.26 -6.30 11.05
N LEU A 98 -4.68 -7.19 11.85
CA LEU A 98 -4.08 -6.83 13.14
C LEU A 98 -2.88 -5.90 12.96
N MET A 99 -2.00 -6.15 11.99
CA MET A 99 -0.90 -5.24 11.70
C MET A 99 -1.38 -3.85 11.25
N LYS A 100 -2.48 -3.77 10.48
CA LYS A 100 -3.12 -2.49 10.14
C LYS A 100 -3.69 -1.78 11.37
N LEU A 101 -4.28 -2.52 12.31
CA LEU A 101 -4.76 -1.98 13.57
C LEU A 101 -3.59 -1.41 14.38
N TRP A 102 -2.52 -2.18 14.58
CA TRP A 102 -1.29 -1.73 15.24
C TRP A 102 -0.71 -0.47 14.59
N LYS A 103 -0.64 -0.45 13.25
CA LYS A 103 -0.22 0.74 12.48
C LYS A 103 -1.05 1.97 12.83
N LYS A 104 -2.38 1.85 12.91
CA LYS A 104 -3.28 2.97 13.23
C LYS A 104 -3.09 3.42 14.68
N ILE A 105 -3.07 2.48 15.64
CA ILE A 105 -2.99 2.79 17.07
C ILE A 105 -1.65 3.42 17.44
N LYS A 106 -0.53 2.85 16.96
CA LYS A 106 0.82 3.34 17.27
C LYS A 106 1.32 4.39 16.28
N SER A 107 0.46 4.84 15.35
CA SER A 107 0.79 5.83 14.31
C SER A 107 2.10 5.49 13.59
N VAL A 108 2.21 4.24 13.13
CA VAL A 108 3.42 3.71 12.50
C VAL A 108 3.57 4.33 11.10
N PRO A 109 4.71 4.97 10.78
CA PRO A 109 4.89 5.71 9.54
C PRO A 109 5.29 4.80 8.38
N ILE A 110 4.41 3.89 8.01
CA ILE A 110 4.61 2.96 6.91
C ILE A 110 3.40 3.00 5.98
N LYS A 111 3.59 2.95 4.66
CA LYS A 111 2.47 2.83 3.73
C LYS A 111 1.82 1.45 3.89
N THR A 112 0.49 1.40 3.88
CA THR A 112 -0.28 0.18 4.16
C THR A 112 0.13 -1.00 3.27
N PHE A 113 0.34 -0.78 1.97
CA PHE A 113 0.72 -1.85 1.05
C PHE A 113 2.13 -2.41 1.35
N ILE A 114 3.06 -1.59 1.84
CA ILE A 114 4.40 -2.05 2.24
C ILE A 114 4.29 -2.90 3.51
N LEU A 115 3.44 -2.49 4.46
CA LEU A 115 3.19 -3.26 5.67
C LEU A 115 2.56 -4.63 5.35
N GLU A 116 1.60 -4.69 4.43
CA GLU A 116 1.02 -5.94 3.95
C GLU A 116 2.10 -6.87 3.39
N HIS A 117 2.99 -6.36 2.55
CA HIS A 117 4.10 -7.12 1.99
C HIS A 117 5.06 -7.63 3.07
N MET A 118 5.53 -6.75 3.96
CA MET A 118 6.41 -7.15 5.06
C MET A 118 5.74 -8.17 5.99
N THR A 119 4.42 -8.08 6.20
CA THR A 119 3.66 -9.05 6.99
C THR A 119 3.69 -10.44 6.32
N ILE A 120 3.44 -10.50 5.01
CA ILE A 120 3.44 -11.76 4.25
C ILE A 120 4.84 -12.39 4.26
N GLU A 121 5.88 -11.59 4.07
CA GLU A 121 7.27 -12.05 4.10
C GLU A 121 7.68 -12.53 5.49
N GLY A 122 7.34 -11.80 6.56
CA GLY A 122 7.66 -12.18 7.93
C GLY A 122 6.98 -13.47 8.38
N CYS A 123 5.80 -13.78 7.83
CA CYS A 123 5.10 -15.04 8.11
C CYS A 123 5.56 -16.24 7.25
N LYS A 124 6.61 -16.13 6.43
CA LYS A 124 7.11 -17.29 5.66
C LYS A 124 7.59 -18.40 6.61
N GLY A 125 7.15 -19.63 6.37
CA GLY A 125 7.47 -20.78 7.23
C GLY A 125 6.65 -20.88 8.53
N ILE A 126 5.87 -19.85 8.89
CA ILE A 126 5.07 -19.85 10.13
C ILE A 126 3.75 -20.59 9.92
N SER A 127 3.23 -21.27 10.94
CA SER A 127 1.89 -21.88 10.89
C SER A 127 0.80 -20.83 10.63
N ARG A 128 -0.32 -21.25 10.02
CA ARG A 128 -1.50 -20.41 9.77
C ARG A 128 -2.57 -20.56 10.86
N ASN A 129 -2.41 -21.51 11.77
CA ASN A 129 -3.46 -21.93 12.70
C ASN A 129 -3.59 -20.99 13.91
N THR A 130 -2.53 -20.28 14.28
CA THR A 130 -2.49 -19.39 15.46
C THR A 130 -1.96 -18.02 15.07
N LEU A 131 -2.58 -16.96 15.57
CA LEU A 131 -2.24 -15.58 15.20
C LEU A 131 -1.00 -15.07 15.94
N GLU A 132 -0.80 -15.46 17.19
CA GLU A 132 0.31 -14.99 18.03
C GLU A 132 1.69 -15.27 17.42
N PRO A 133 2.04 -16.51 17.01
CA PRO A 133 3.33 -16.77 16.35
C PRO A 133 3.50 -16.00 15.04
N GLN A 134 2.40 -15.71 14.34
CA GLN A 134 2.44 -14.91 13.11
C GLN A 134 2.75 -13.45 13.42
N LEU A 135 2.12 -12.87 14.44
CA LEU A 135 2.38 -11.49 14.85
C LEU A 135 3.81 -11.31 15.34
N ASN A 136 4.29 -12.20 16.20
CA ASN A 136 5.67 -12.15 16.70
C ASN A 136 6.68 -12.23 15.55
N ALA A 137 6.49 -13.19 14.62
CA ALA A 137 7.34 -13.31 13.45
C ALA A 137 7.32 -12.05 12.55
N VAL A 138 6.19 -11.35 12.46
CA VAL A 138 6.09 -10.10 11.69
C VAL A 138 6.84 -8.96 12.40
N PHE A 139 6.72 -8.83 13.72
CA PHE A 139 7.47 -7.81 14.47
C PHE A 139 8.97 -8.07 14.42
N GLU A 140 9.41 -9.32 14.61
CA GLU A 140 10.82 -9.73 14.43
C GLU A 140 11.31 -9.42 13.01
N TYR A 141 10.49 -9.72 12.00
CA TYR A 141 10.85 -9.43 10.62
C TYR A 141 11.00 -7.92 10.38
N LEU A 142 10.08 -7.10 10.88
CA LEU A 142 10.15 -5.64 10.78
C LEU A 142 11.40 -5.10 11.47
N GLU A 143 11.64 -5.49 12.72
CA GLU A 143 12.82 -5.08 13.49
C GLU A 143 14.12 -5.36 12.72
N ASN A 144 14.29 -6.60 12.25
CA ASN A 144 15.52 -7.06 11.63
C ASN A 144 15.72 -6.52 10.21
N ASN A 145 14.64 -6.28 9.45
CA ASN A 145 14.74 -6.06 7.99
C ASN A 145 14.35 -4.65 7.52
N VAL A 146 13.57 -3.86 8.28
CA VAL A 146 13.00 -2.60 7.75
C VAL A 146 14.04 -1.56 7.33
N THR A 147 15.22 -1.56 7.97
CA THR A 147 16.28 -0.58 7.67
C THR A 147 17.18 -1.01 6.51
N THR A 148 17.35 -2.32 6.28
CA THR A 148 18.38 -2.88 5.39
C THR A 148 17.81 -3.54 4.14
N LYS A 149 16.64 -4.16 4.22
CA LYS A 149 16.10 -4.98 3.13
C LYS A 149 15.47 -4.12 2.05
N LYS A 150 15.89 -4.36 0.80
CA LYS A 150 15.22 -3.82 -0.39
C LYS A 150 13.96 -4.62 -0.65
N ILE A 151 12.85 -3.91 -0.87
CA ILE A 151 11.56 -4.52 -1.16
C ILE A 151 11.07 -3.97 -2.50
N SER A 152 10.79 -4.87 -3.43
CA SER A 152 10.18 -4.55 -4.72
C SER A 152 8.66 -4.75 -4.68
N ASP A 153 7.93 -3.95 -5.45
CA ASP A 153 6.49 -4.13 -5.68
C ASP A 153 6.24 -5.48 -6.38
N PRO A 154 5.35 -6.35 -5.85
CA PRO A 154 4.96 -7.59 -6.53
C PRO A 154 4.43 -7.38 -7.95
N ALA A 155 3.81 -6.23 -8.22
CA ALA A 155 3.28 -5.89 -9.54
C ALA A 155 4.26 -5.15 -10.46
N ASN A 156 5.44 -4.76 -9.94
CA ASN A 156 6.47 -4.07 -10.70
C ASN A 156 7.84 -4.23 -10.02
N SER A 157 8.62 -5.22 -10.44
CA SER A 157 9.89 -5.57 -9.79
C SER A 157 10.94 -4.43 -9.83
N GLN A 158 10.82 -3.50 -10.77
CA GLN A 158 11.67 -2.31 -10.89
C GLN A 158 11.30 -1.21 -9.88
N ASN A 159 10.10 -1.28 -9.29
CA ASN A 159 9.64 -0.34 -8.29
C ASN A 159 10.08 -0.79 -6.88
N ILE A 160 11.17 -0.21 -6.37
CA ILE A 160 11.67 -0.49 -5.01
C ILE A 160 10.86 0.31 -3.98
N ILE A 161 9.81 -0.30 -3.46
CA ILE A 161 8.85 0.32 -2.54
C ILE A 161 9.45 0.61 -1.16
N SER A 162 10.56 -0.03 -0.79
CA SER A 162 11.30 0.32 0.43
C SER A 162 12.00 1.69 0.37
N ASN A 163 12.08 2.32 -0.82
CA ASN A 163 12.61 3.68 -0.97
C ASN A 163 11.56 4.74 -0.61
N ASP A 164 10.29 4.37 -0.53
CA ASP A 164 9.19 5.25 -0.11
C ASP A 164 9.13 5.45 1.41
N ILE A 165 10.07 4.87 2.16
CA ILE A 165 10.20 5.00 3.62
C ILE A 165 11.55 5.66 3.91
N THR A 166 11.52 6.83 4.54
CA THR A 166 12.73 7.57 4.93
C THR A 166 13.53 6.82 6.00
N ALA A 167 14.80 7.18 6.18
CA ALA A 167 15.64 6.57 7.21
C ALA A 167 15.07 6.78 8.63
N GLU A 168 14.51 7.95 8.91
CA GLU A 168 13.86 8.26 10.19
C GLU A 168 12.62 7.37 10.40
N GLU A 169 11.77 7.25 9.39
CA GLU A 169 10.59 6.39 9.46
C GLU A 169 10.98 4.92 9.66
N LYS A 170 12.02 4.43 8.98
CA LYS A 170 12.55 3.06 9.17
C LYS A 170 13.00 2.82 10.61
N ASN A 171 13.75 3.77 11.20
CA ASN A 171 14.18 3.67 12.59
C ASN A 171 13.00 3.71 13.56
N ARG A 172 11.99 4.54 13.27
CA ARG A 172 10.75 4.59 14.08
C ARG A 172 9.97 3.29 13.98
N ILE A 173 9.84 2.68 12.79
CA ILE A 173 9.18 1.38 12.61
C ILE A 173 9.91 0.32 13.43
N ARG A 174 11.24 0.20 13.27
CA ARG A 174 12.07 -0.75 14.05
C ARG A 174 11.82 -0.62 15.54
N ARG A 175 11.92 0.59 16.09
CA ARG A 175 11.71 0.84 17.53
C ARG A 175 10.31 0.45 18.00
N LEU A 176 9.28 0.72 17.20
CA LEU A 176 7.91 0.33 17.54
C LEU A 176 7.70 -1.19 17.46
N SER A 177 8.40 -1.87 16.57
CA SER A 177 8.41 -3.34 16.49
C SER A 177 9.11 -3.96 17.69
N THR A 178 10.28 -3.47 18.09
CA THR A 178 10.98 -3.92 19.33
C THR A 178 10.08 -3.75 20.55
N LYS A 179 9.44 -2.59 20.70
CA LYS A 179 8.45 -2.37 21.79
C LYS A 179 7.27 -3.33 21.77
N ALA A 180 6.86 -3.82 20.60
CA ALA A 180 5.78 -4.78 20.51
C ALA A 180 6.23 -6.20 20.90
N LEU A 181 7.50 -6.53 20.66
CA LEU A 181 8.12 -7.79 21.09
C LEU A 181 8.40 -7.80 22.60
N ASP A 182 8.82 -6.67 23.16
CA ASP A 182 9.08 -6.50 24.58
C ASP A 182 7.80 -6.36 25.43
N ALA A 183 6.63 -6.34 24.79
CA ALA A 183 5.35 -6.14 25.47
C ALA A 183 4.97 -7.37 26.30
N GLU A 184 4.60 -7.15 27.56
CA GLU A 184 4.15 -8.22 28.46
C GLU A 184 2.72 -8.70 28.14
N SER A 185 1.97 -7.93 27.33
CA SER A 185 0.63 -8.30 26.90
C SER A 185 0.22 -7.62 25.59
N TRP A 186 -0.74 -8.24 24.89
CA TRP A 186 -1.35 -7.68 23.68
C TRP A 186 -2.05 -6.34 23.91
N SER A 187 -2.46 -6.04 25.14
CA SER A 187 -3.04 -4.74 25.49
C SER A 187 -2.05 -3.60 25.27
N GLN A 188 -0.77 -3.79 25.59
CA GLN A 188 0.27 -2.78 25.37
C GLN A 188 0.54 -2.56 23.87
N VAL A 189 0.29 -3.58 23.04
CA VAL A 189 0.47 -3.54 21.58
C VAL A 189 -0.73 -2.87 20.88
N PHE A 190 -1.95 -3.17 21.33
CA PHE A 190 -3.19 -2.80 20.65
C PHE A 190 -4.11 -1.83 21.41
N LEU A 191 -3.64 -1.21 22.51
CA LEU A 191 -4.32 -0.11 23.21
C LEU A 191 -3.40 1.12 23.35
#